data_AF-A0A0L0N2W9-F1
#
_entry.id   AF-A0A0L0N2W9-F1
#
_cell.length_a   1.000
_cell.length_b   1.000
_cell.length_c   1.000
_cell.angle_alpha   90.00
_cell.angle_beta   90.00
_cell.angle_gamma   90.00
#
_symmetry.space_group_name_H-M   'P 1'
#
loop_
_entity.id
_entity.type
_entity.pdbx_description
1 polymer ?
#
loop_
_entity_poly.entity_id
_entity_poly.type
_entity_poly.pdbx_seq_one_letter_code
_entity_poly.pdbx_strand_id
1 'polypeptide(L)'
;SSSVVTDANSLEFFAEHGLLYQEDAPVGGIVATLDQKGLSNNTDGFKFIAEHLLTDSRIRPILKPYLSQDNPQVCSPFSADPGHIFAFSTAPVIGKRIVVYAWGAGSHMEFYANSHIKELKGVRASNGLLEIAEASLKRNGCTAISVRMEKGGIAILHPRHAFRIREGFTNAYGLEITGQVKAKVSHQ
;
A
#
# COMPACT_ATOMS: atom_id res chain seq x y z
N SER A 1 17.25 3.11 -9.34
CA SER A 1 17.50 1.92 -10.17
C SER A 1 16.32 0.99 -9.99
N SER A 2 15.62 0.65 -11.07
CA SER A 2 14.57 -0.38 -11.07
C SER A 2 15.27 -1.73 -11.13
N SER A 3 15.53 -2.33 -9.98
CA SER A 3 15.93 -3.73 -9.91
C SER A 3 14.72 -4.56 -10.34
N VAL A 4 14.92 -5.49 -11.28
CA VAL A 4 13.89 -6.45 -11.65
C VAL A 4 13.60 -7.32 -10.42
N VAL A 5 12.41 -7.15 -9.83
CA VAL A 5 11.96 -8.00 -8.73
C VAL A 5 11.60 -9.36 -9.30
N THR A 6 12.27 -10.40 -8.81
CA THR A 6 12.04 -11.79 -9.20
C THR A 6 11.23 -12.50 -8.12
N ASP A 7 10.66 -13.66 -8.45
CA ASP A 7 9.94 -14.50 -7.50
C ASP A 7 10.78 -14.86 -6.27
N ALA A 8 12.08 -15.08 -6.47
CA ALA A 8 12.98 -15.57 -5.44
C ALA A 8 13.35 -14.52 -4.38
N ASN A 9 13.22 -13.23 -4.70
CA ASN A 9 13.69 -12.13 -3.84
C ASN A 9 12.62 -11.13 -3.45
N SER A 10 11.35 -11.32 -3.83
CA SER A 10 10.30 -10.32 -3.61
C SER A 10 10.06 -9.96 -2.15
N LEU A 11 10.12 -10.95 -1.24
CA LEU A 11 9.95 -10.74 0.19
C LEU A 11 11.10 -9.92 0.79
N GLU A 12 12.34 -10.26 0.43
CA GLU A 12 13.54 -9.54 0.87
C GLU A 12 13.57 -8.12 0.30
N PHE A 13 13.25 -7.99 -0.98
CA PHE A 13 13.12 -6.70 -1.67
C PHE A 13 12.09 -5.80 -0.97
N PHE A 14 10.91 -6.34 -0.64
CA PHE A 14 9.91 -5.59 0.10
C PHE A 14 10.37 -5.24 1.53
N ALA A 15 11.06 -6.15 2.22
CA ALA A 15 11.59 -5.88 3.55
C ALA A 15 12.63 -4.75 3.53
N GLU A 16 13.49 -4.70 2.51
CA GLU A 16 14.50 -3.67 2.33
C GLU A 16 13.87 -2.32 1.93
N HIS A 17 13.04 -2.32 0.88
CA HIS A 17 12.57 -1.09 0.26
C HIS A 17 11.21 -0.59 0.75
N GLY A 18 10.46 -1.42 1.48
CA GLY A 18 9.12 -1.08 1.97
C GLY A 18 8.10 -0.84 0.86
N LEU A 19 8.40 -1.26 -0.37
CA LEU A 19 7.61 -1.05 -1.56
C LEU A 19 7.81 -2.22 -2.53
N LEU A 20 6.70 -2.74 -3.04
CA LEU A 20 6.66 -3.57 -4.24
C LEU A 20 5.50 -3.07 -5.11
N TYR A 21 5.70 -2.96 -6.41
CA TYR A 21 4.64 -2.57 -7.34
C TYR A 21 4.74 -3.36 -8.64
N GLN A 22 3.60 -3.55 -9.30
CA GLN A 22 3.50 -4.32 -10.53
C GLN A 22 2.29 -3.85 -11.34
N GLU A 23 2.49 -3.61 -12.64
CA GLU A 23 1.37 -3.44 -13.57
C GLU A 23 0.64 -4.77 -13.77
N ASP A 24 -0.68 -4.76 -13.66
CA ASP A 24 -1.53 -5.94 -13.68
C ASP A 24 -2.90 -5.57 -14.26
N ALA A 25 -3.14 -5.93 -15.52
CA ALA A 25 -4.35 -5.58 -16.26
C ALA A 25 -5.64 -6.17 -15.65
N PRO A 26 -5.67 -7.46 -15.22
CA PRO A 26 -6.77 -7.99 -14.42
C PRO A 26 -7.13 -7.12 -13.20
N VAL A 27 -6.14 -6.63 -12.44
CA VAL A 27 -6.41 -5.74 -11.30
C VAL A 27 -7.11 -4.46 -11.75
N GLY A 28 -6.69 -3.84 -12.84
CA GLY A 28 -7.37 -2.67 -13.40
C GLY A 28 -8.84 -2.94 -13.75
N GLY A 29 -9.14 -4.11 -14.32
CA GLY A 29 -10.52 -4.54 -14.61
C GLY A 29 -11.36 -4.78 -13.35
N ILE A 30 -10.77 -5.35 -12.30
CA ILE A 30 -11.44 -5.55 -11.01
C ILE A 30 -11.75 -4.19 -10.37
N VAL A 31 -10.79 -3.27 -10.35
CA VAL A 31 -10.97 -1.92 -9.79
C VAL A 31 -12.10 -1.18 -10.52
N ALA A 32 -12.16 -1.23 -11.85
CA ALA A 32 -13.26 -0.65 -12.62
C ALA A 32 -14.62 -1.27 -12.28
N THR A 33 -14.67 -2.58 -12.06
CA THR A 33 -15.90 -3.29 -11.66
C THR A 33 -16.35 -2.88 -10.25
N LEU A 34 -15.43 -2.74 -9.30
CA LEU A 34 -15.75 -2.31 -7.94
C LEU A 34 -16.30 -0.87 -7.93
N ASP A 35 -15.70 0.02 -8.73
CA ASP A 35 -16.13 1.40 -8.86
C ASP A 35 -17.56 1.50 -9.43
N GLN A 36 -17.83 0.81 -10.53
CA GLN A 36 -19.17 0.75 -11.14
C GLN A 36 -20.26 0.24 -10.18
N LYS A 37 -19.88 -0.62 -9.23
CA LYS A 37 -20.79 -1.19 -8.23
C LYS A 37 -20.85 -0.37 -6.93
N GLY A 38 -20.08 0.70 -6.79
CA GLY A 38 -19.98 1.48 -5.55
C GLY A 38 -19.36 0.70 -4.39
N LEU A 39 -18.49 -0.27 -4.67
CA LEU A 39 -17.87 -1.18 -3.69
C LEU A 39 -16.42 -0.80 -3.33
N SER A 40 -15.94 0.35 -3.80
CA SER A 40 -14.57 0.85 -3.60
C SER A 40 -14.18 1.06 -2.13
N ASN A 41 -15.15 1.21 -1.23
CA ASN A 41 -14.93 1.37 0.22
C ASN A 41 -15.33 0.12 1.04
N ASN A 42 -15.63 -1.00 0.38
CA ASN A 42 -16.08 -2.23 1.02
C ASN A 42 -14.91 -3.23 1.19
N THR A 43 -14.87 -3.92 2.33
CA THR A 43 -13.91 -5.00 2.61
C THR A 43 -14.12 -6.21 1.69
N ASP A 44 -15.34 -6.46 1.22
CA ASP A 44 -15.62 -7.51 0.22
C ASP A 44 -14.90 -7.25 -1.11
N GLY A 45 -14.64 -5.99 -1.45
CA GLY A 45 -13.85 -5.62 -2.64
C GLY A 45 -12.44 -6.21 -2.61
N PHE A 46 -11.85 -6.35 -1.41
CA PHE A 46 -10.54 -6.95 -1.25
C PHE A 46 -10.51 -8.44 -1.58
N LYS A 47 -11.60 -9.19 -1.31
CA LYS A 47 -11.65 -10.64 -1.58
C LYS A 47 -11.46 -10.93 -3.08
N PHE A 48 -12.13 -10.16 -3.94
CA PHE A 48 -12.00 -10.28 -5.40
C PHE A 48 -10.57 -10.05 -5.90
N ILE A 49 -9.83 -9.15 -5.25
CA ILE A 49 -8.46 -8.82 -5.64
C ILE A 49 -7.48 -9.83 -5.02
N ALA A 50 -7.67 -10.21 -3.76
CA ALA A 50 -6.77 -11.09 -3.03
C ALA A 50 -6.60 -12.47 -3.69
N GLU A 51 -7.68 -13.06 -4.21
CA GLU A 51 -7.62 -14.33 -4.94
C GLU A 51 -6.72 -14.24 -6.17
N HIS A 52 -6.86 -13.16 -6.95
CA HIS A 52 -6.01 -12.89 -8.11
C HIS A 52 -4.55 -12.66 -7.70
N LEU A 53 -4.31 -11.83 -6.69
CA LEU A 53 -2.95 -11.51 -6.22
C LEU A 53 -2.18 -12.71 -5.68
N LEU A 54 -2.89 -13.73 -5.16
CA LEU A 54 -2.27 -14.97 -4.70
C LEU A 54 -1.75 -15.86 -5.83
N THR A 55 -2.13 -15.60 -7.08
CA THR A 55 -1.59 -16.30 -8.25
C THR A 55 -0.21 -15.77 -8.65
N ASP A 56 0.12 -14.52 -8.29
CA ASP A 56 1.43 -13.92 -8.56
C ASP A 56 2.46 -14.41 -7.54
N SER A 57 3.48 -15.11 -8.04
CA SER A 57 4.58 -15.70 -7.27
C SER A 57 5.42 -14.69 -6.50
N ARG A 58 5.47 -13.42 -6.93
CA ARG A 58 6.21 -12.33 -6.29
C ARG A 58 5.40 -11.71 -5.16
N ILE A 59 4.09 -11.60 -5.34
CA ILE A 59 3.19 -10.98 -4.35
C ILE A 59 2.82 -11.96 -3.24
N ARG A 60 2.55 -13.21 -3.61
CA ARG A 60 2.07 -14.24 -2.69
C ARG A 60 2.91 -14.37 -1.41
N PRO A 61 4.26 -14.40 -1.42
CA PRO A 61 5.07 -14.50 -0.20
C PRO A 61 4.85 -13.35 0.78
N ILE A 62 4.58 -12.15 0.29
CA ILE A 62 4.34 -10.95 1.10
C ILE A 62 2.91 -10.96 1.65
N LEU A 63 1.93 -11.27 0.80
CA LEU A 63 0.52 -11.10 1.13
C LEU A 63 -0.06 -12.27 1.95
N LYS A 64 0.35 -13.51 1.65
CA LYS A 64 -0.22 -14.73 2.24
C LYS A 64 -0.30 -14.74 3.78
N PRO A 65 0.71 -14.26 4.55
CA PRO A 65 0.62 -14.21 6.01
C PRO A 65 -0.57 -13.38 6.51
N TYR A 66 -0.91 -12.29 5.82
CA TYR A 66 -1.99 -11.37 6.21
C TYR A 66 -3.37 -11.95 5.92
N LEU A 67 -3.52 -12.79 4.89
CA LEU A 67 -4.81 -13.41 4.53
C LEU A 67 -5.23 -14.56 5.45
N SER A 68 -4.38 -14.96 6.39
CA SER A 68 -4.73 -15.91 7.45
C SER A 68 -5.47 -15.25 8.62
N GLN A 69 -5.63 -13.93 8.58
CA GLN A 69 -6.31 -13.10 9.59
C GLN A 69 -7.60 -12.54 9.01
N ASP A 70 -8.46 -12.00 9.87
CA ASP A 70 -9.60 -11.19 9.44
C ASP A 70 -9.07 -9.87 8.87
N ASN A 71 -9.10 -9.71 7.56
CA ASN A 71 -8.49 -8.59 6.83
C ASN A 71 -9.34 -8.30 5.57
N PRO A 72 -9.38 -7.03 5.10
CA PRO A 72 -8.63 -5.87 5.56
C PRO A 72 -9.27 -5.18 6.77
N GLN A 73 -8.46 -4.48 7.58
CA GLN A 73 -8.94 -3.67 8.71
C GLN A 73 -9.48 -2.30 8.29
N VAL A 74 -8.95 -1.76 7.20
CA VAL A 74 -9.35 -0.48 6.62
C VAL A 74 -9.44 -0.65 5.11
N CYS A 75 -10.49 -0.09 4.52
CA CYS A 75 -10.65 0.07 3.08
C CYS A 75 -10.88 1.56 2.80
N SER A 76 -10.09 2.15 1.90
CA SER A 76 -10.22 3.57 1.57
C SER A 76 -9.91 3.82 0.09
N PRO A 77 -10.85 4.40 -0.67
CA PRO A 77 -10.57 4.88 -2.01
C PRO A 77 -9.79 6.21 -1.96
N PHE A 78 -8.82 6.37 -2.86
CA PHE A 78 -8.09 7.62 -3.06
C PHE A 78 -7.99 7.96 -4.54
N SER A 79 -8.09 9.24 -4.86
CA SER A 79 -7.88 9.80 -6.18
C SER A 79 -6.66 10.72 -6.20
N ALA A 80 -6.32 11.23 -7.39
CA ALA A 80 -5.34 12.30 -7.52
C ALA A 80 -5.66 13.48 -6.58
N ASP A 81 -4.62 13.97 -5.90
CA ASP A 81 -4.67 15.15 -5.05
C ASP A 81 -3.41 16.00 -5.35
N PRO A 82 -3.47 16.85 -6.38
CA PRO A 82 -2.29 17.50 -6.93
C PRO A 82 -1.53 18.35 -5.89
N GLY A 83 -0.23 18.08 -5.75
CA GLY A 83 0.65 18.84 -4.85
C GLY A 83 0.81 18.23 -3.47
N HIS A 84 -0.03 17.27 -3.09
CA HIS A 84 0.00 16.65 -1.78
C HIS A 84 0.74 15.30 -1.79
N ILE A 85 1.43 15.00 -0.70
CA ILE A 85 2.20 13.77 -0.51
C ILE A 85 1.77 13.18 0.82
N PHE A 86 1.44 11.90 0.84
CA PHE A 86 0.84 11.26 1.99
C PHE A 86 1.61 10.03 2.45
N ALA A 87 1.41 9.66 3.72
CA ALA A 87 1.73 8.35 4.28
C ALA A 87 0.60 7.92 5.23
N PHE A 88 0.45 6.62 5.46
CA PHE A 88 -0.53 6.11 6.43
C PHE A 88 -0.07 6.30 7.88
N SER A 89 1.24 6.29 8.12
CA SER A 89 1.84 6.54 9.43
C SER A 89 3.21 7.20 9.28
N THR A 90 3.63 7.93 10.29
CA THR A 90 5.04 8.34 10.47
C THR A 90 5.66 7.72 11.71
N ALA A 91 4.84 7.19 12.62
CA ALA A 91 5.28 6.51 13.82
C ALA A 91 5.89 5.14 13.48
N PRO A 92 6.85 4.66 14.30
CA PRO A 92 7.31 3.28 14.24
C PRO A 92 6.12 2.31 14.23
N VAL A 93 6.15 1.34 13.31
CA VAL A 93 5.06 0.36 13.19
C VAL A 93 5.26 -0.70 14.26
N ILE A 94 4.28 -0.84 15.16
CA ILE A 94 4.22 -1.94 16.11
C ILE A 94 3.52 -3.12 15.40
N GLY A 95 4.20 -4.26 15.33
CA GLY A 95 3.70 -5.46 14.64
C GLY A 95 3.96 -5.46 13.13
N LYS A 96 3.27 -6.34 12.40
CA LYS A 96 3.41 -6.46 10.93
C LYS A 96 2.17 -5.88 10.26
N ARG A 97 2.34 -4.72 9.60
CA ARG A 97 1.29 -4.01 8.86
C ARG A 97 1.77 -3.66 7.46
N ILE A 98 0.87 -3.75 6.49
CA ILE A 98 1.10 -3.32 5.11
C ILE A 98 -0.14 -2.61 4.57
N VAL A 99 0.03 -1.86 3.50
CA VAL A 99 -1.07 -1.27 2.73
C VAL A 99 -0.99 -1.78 1.31
N VAL A 100 -2.08 -2.36 0.83
CA VAL A 100 -2.22 -2.87 -0.54
C VAL A 100 -3.04 -1.88 -1.35
N TYR A 101 -2.50 -1.36 -2.43
CA TYR A 101 -3.15 -0.42 -3.33
C TYR A 101 -3.47 -1.11 -4.65
N ALA A 102 -4.75 -1.28 -4.95
CA ALA A 102 -5.21 -1.70 -6.25
C ALA A 102 -5.53 -0.46 -7.10
N TRP A 103 -4.84 -0.30 -8.21
CA TRP A 103 -4.89 0.87 -9.07
C TRP A 103 -5.75 0.63 -10.30
N GLY A 104 -6.59 1.61 -10.62
CA GLY A 104 -7.32 1.65 -11.89
C GLY A 104 -6.38 1.90 -13.07
N ALA A 105 -6.85 1.56 -14.27
CA ALA A 105 -6.13 1.84 -15.51
C ALA A 105 -5.86 3.35 -15.69
N GLY A 106 -4.71 3.67 -16.30
CA GLY A 106 -4.24 5.04 -16.52
C GLY A 106 -3.73 5.76 -15.27
N SER A 107 -3.55 5.06 -14.14
CA SER A 107 -3.06 5.70 -12.91
C SER A 107 -1.59 6.08 -12.99
N HIS A 108 -1.24 7.24 -12.45
CA HIS A 108 0.13 7.73 -12.33
C HIS A 108 0.38 8.16 -10.89
N MET A 109 1.43 7.60 -10.29
CA MET A 109 1.80 7.85 -8.92
C MET A 109 3.31 8.02 -8.77
N GLU A 110 3.70 8.65 -7.67
CA GLU A 110 5.10 8.66 -7.24
C GLU A 110 5.21 8.03 -5.86
N PHE A 111 6.19 7.14 -5.69
CA PHE A 111 6.59 6.59 -4.40
C PHE A 111 7.92 7.21 -3.97
N TYR A 112 8.11 7.48 -2.68
CA TYR A 112 9.37 8.06 -2.20
C TYR A 112 10.28 7.01 -1.58
N ALA A 113 11.30 6.60 -2.32
CA ALA A 113 12.27 5.60 -1.89
C ALA A 113 12.84 5.94 -0.50
N ASN A 114 13.00 4.91 0.34
CA ASN A 114 13.54 4.99 1.70
C ASN A 114 12.68 5.78 2.70
N SER A 115 11.55 6.37 2.30
CA SER A 115 10.72 7.16 3.22
C SER A 115 10.23 6.36 4.43
N HIS A 116 10.06 5.04 4.28
CA HIS A 116 9.61 4.14 5.35
C HIS A 116 10.61 4.00 6.52
N ILE A 117 11.90 4.23 6.27
CA ILE A 117 12.97 4.15 7.30
C ILE A 117 13.41 5.53 7.82
N LYS A 118 12.87 6.63 7.30
CA LYS A 118 13.23 7.99 7.72
C LYS A 118 12.29 8.53 8.79
N GLU A 119 12.82 9.36 9.67
CA GLU A 119 12.03 10.10 10.66
C GLU A 119 11.34 11.30 10.01
N LEU A 120 10.22 11.03 9.36
CA LEU A 120 9.38 12.03 8.73
C LEU A 120 8.33 12.53 9.73
N LYS A 121 7.97 13.81 9.62
CA LYS A 121 6.82 14.39 10.30
C LYS A 121 5.69 14.58 9.30
N GLY A 122 4.46 14.34 9.74
CA GLY A 122 3.28 14.57 8.95
C GLY A 122 2.18 15.27 9.73
N VAL A 123 1.32 15.96 9.00
CA VAL A 123 0.12 16.62 9.55
C VAL A 123 -1.09 15.84 9.08
N ARG A 124 -2.07 15.63 9.97
CA ARG A 124 -3.28 14.89 9.61
C ARG A 124 -4.09 15.67 8.57
N ALA A 125 -4.39 15.02 7.45
CA ALA A 125 -5.21 15.56 6.37
C ALA A 125 -6.67 15.07 6.47
N SER A 126 -7.56 15.71 5.72
CA SER A 126 -9.00 15.39 5.69
C SER A 126 -9.31 14.00 5.14
N ASN A 127 -8.43 13.45 4.31
CA ASN A 127 -8.50 12.08 3.77
C ASN A 127 -8.06 11.00 4.78
N GLY A 128 -7.76 11.38 6.03
CA GLY A 128 -7.35 10.46 7.08
C GLY A 128 -5.87 10.06 7.06
N LEU A 129 -5.11 10.47 6.04
CA LEU A 129 -3.67 10.23 5.93
C LEU A 129 -2.86 11.32 6.63
N LEU A 130 -1.54 11.12 6.69
CA LEU A 130 -0.58 12.12 7.11
C LEU A 130 0.06 12.77 5.89
N GLU A 131 -0.16 14.07 5.72
CA GLU A 131 0.52 14.86 4.70
C GLU A 131 1.97 15.13 5.10
N ILE A 132 2.89 14.86 4.18
CA ILE A 132 4.34 15.01 4.35
C ILE A 132 4.83 16.13 3.43
N ALA A 133 5.49 17.13 4.00
CA ALA A 133 6.08 18.20 3.20
C ALA A 133 7.20 17.67 2.28
N GLU A 134 7.16 18.03 0.99
CA GLU A 134 8.18 17.60 0.01
C GLU A 134 9.60 18.00 0.41
N ALA A 135 9.76 19.19 1.00
CA ALA A 135 11.05 19.66 1.52
C ALA A 135 11.62 18.72 2.60
N SER A 136 10.76 18.08 3.41
CA SER A 136 11.19 17.10 4.41
C SER A 136 11.75 15.84 3.76
N LEU A 137 11.09 15.34 2.72
CA LEU A 137 11.54 14.16 1.95
C LEU A 137 12.90 14.44 1.28
N LYS A 138 13.04 15.60 0.63
CA LYS A 138 14.29 16.05 0.00
C LYS A 138 15.45 16.11 1.01
N ARG A 139 15.24 16.73 2.17
CA ARG A 139 16.26 16.80 3.24
C ARG A 139 16.67 15.43 3.79
N ASN A 140 15.76 14.46 3.77
CA ASN A 140 16.02 13.09 4.23
C ASN A 140 16.60 12.17 3.14
N GLY A 141 16.87 12.71 1.94
CA GLY A 141 17.42 11.95 0.81
C GLY A 141 16.41 10.98 0.19
N CYS A 142 15.10 11.18 0.39
CA CYS A 142 14.07 10.37 -0.24
C CYS A 142 13.90 10.80 -1.70
N THR A 143 14.06 9.86 -2.63
CA THR A 143 13.94 10.13 -4.07
C THR A 143 12.60 9.62 -4.59
N ALA A 144 11.93 10.41 -5.43
CA ALA A 144 10.69 10.02 -6.07
C ALA A 144 10.93 8.95 -7.15
N ILE A 145 10.11 7.90 -7.13
CA ILE A 145 10.00 6.86 -8.14
C ILE A 145 8.66 7.09 -8.83
N SER A 146 8.70 7.60 -10.06
CA SER A 146 7.50 7.81 -10.87
C SER A 146 7.09 6.49 -11.54
N VAL A 147 5.85 6.07 -11.33
CA VAL A 147 5.30 4.82 -11.84
C VAL A 147 3.99 5.11 -12.57
N ARG A 148 3.83 4.54 -13.77
CA ARG A 148 2.58 4.60 -14.52
C ARG A 148 2.03 3.18 -14.66
N MET A 149 0.75 3.02 -14.37
CA MET A 149 0.01 1.77 -14.49
C MET A 149 -1.06 1.96 -15.56
N GLU A 150 -0.66 1.86 -16.83
CA GLU A 150 -1.52 2.10 -17.99
C GLU A 150 -2.73 1.16 -17.95
N LYS A 151 -2.51 -0.09 -17.56
CA LYS A 151 -3.58 -1.11 -17.50
C LYS A 151 -4.14 -1.33 -16.08
N GLY A 152 -3.70 -0.53 -15.12
CA GLY A 152 -3.95 -0.76 -13.70
C GLY A 152 -2.91 -1.70 -13.10
N GLY A 153 -3.03 -1.97 -11.81
CA GLY A 153 -2.01 -2.78 -11.15
C GLY A 153 -2.08 -2.71 -9.64
N ILE A 154 -0.99 -3.12 -9.02
CA ILE A 154 -0.90 -3.29 -7.57
C ILE A 154 0.35 -2.65 -7.02
N ALA A 155 0.25 -2.06 -5.84
CA ALA A 155 1.40 -1.72 -5.02
C ALA A 155 1.18 -2.19 -3.58
N ILE A 156 2.22 -2.76 -2.96
CA ILE A 156 2.25 -3.10 -1.55
C ILE A 156 3.26 -2.19 -0.88
N LEU A 157 2.82 -1.44 0.11
CA LEU A 157 3.61 -0.44 0.81
C LEU A 157 3.71 -0.78 2.29
N HIS A 158 4.88 -0.49 2.86
CA HIS A 158 5.00 -0.28 4.28
C HIS A 158 4.17 0.97 4.69
N PRO A 159 3.47 1.00 5.83
CA PRO A 159 2.58 2.13 6.21
C PRO A 159 3.27 3.50 6.30
N ARG A 160 4.59 3.51 6.53
CA ARG A 160 5.43 4.72 6.55
C ARG A 160 5.93 5.16 5.18
N HIS A 161 5.68 4.38 4.13
CA HIS A 161 6.15 4.73 2.80
C HIS A 161 5.30 5.87 2.24
N ALA A 162 5.94 6.99 1.94
CA ALA A 162 5.28 8.15 1.38
C ALA A 162 4.97 7.94 -0.11
N PHE A 163 3.87 8.52 -0.58
CA PHE A 163 3.40 8.45 -1.95
C PHE A 163 2.62 9.71 -2.34
N ARG A 164 2.46 9.94 -3.64
CA ARG A 164 1.46 10.87 -4.18
C ARG A 164 0.79 10.30 -5.42
N ILE A 165 -0.47 10.66 -5.61
CA ILE A 165 -1.27 10.27 -6.77
C ILE A 165 -1.34 11.48 -7.70
N ARG A 166 -0.77 11.35 -8.90
CA ARG A 166 -0.77 12.39 -9.94
C ARG A 166 -2.04 12.32 -10.76
N GLU A 167 -2.42 11.12 -11.17
CA GLU A 167 -3.57 10.83 -12.03
C GLU A 167 -4.22 9.50 -11.62
N GLY A 168 -5.51 9.36 -11.87
CA GLY A 168 -6.25 8.12 -11.64
C GLY A 168 -6.74 7.93 -10.20
N PHE A 169 -6.96 6.67 -9.85
CA PHE A 169 -7.68 6.25 -8.65
C PHE A 169 -7.17 4.89 -8.15
N THR A 170 -7.26 4.69 -6.84
CA THR A 170 -6.92 3.44 -6.16
C THR A 170 -7.88 3.10 -5.03
N ASN A 171 -8.10 1.80 -4.84
CA ASN A 171 -8.58 1.26 -3.56
C ASN A 171 -7.38 0.81 -2.71
N ALA A 172 -7.27 1.37 -1.51
CA ALA A 172 -6.24 1.01 -0.54
C ALA A 172 -6.81 0.14 0.59
N TYR A 173 -6.08 -0.93 0.92
CA TYR A 173 -6.45 -1.92 1.92
C TYR A 173 -5.36 -2.03 2.99
N GLY A 174 -5.68 -1.62 4.21
CA GLY A 174 -4.80 -1.76 5.37
C GLY A 174 -4.88 -3.17 5.93
N LEU A 175 -3.76 -3.89 5.92
CA LEU A 175 -3.67 -5.27 6.42
C LEU A 175 -2.75 -5.34 7.63
N GLU A 176 -3.13 -6.16 8.60
CA GLU A 176 -2.30 -6.42 9.77
C GLU A 176 -2.26 -7.89 10.17
N ILE A 177 -1.14 -8.30 10.76
CA ILE A 177 -1.03 -9.55 11.48
C ILE A 177 -1.15 -9.20 12.96
N THR A 178 -2.32 -9.47 13.53
CA THR A 178 -2.50 -9.38 14.98
C THR A 178 -1.74 -10.54 15.62
N GLY A 179 -0.80 -10.23 16.51
CA GLY A 179 -0.34 -11.24 17.45
C GLY A 179 -1.52 -11.61 18.33
N GLN A 180 -1.80 -12.90 18.55
CA GLN A 180 -2.65 -13.30 19.66
C GLN A 180 -2.01 -12.77 20.95
N VAL A 181 -2.45 -11.60 21.43
CA VAL A 181 -2.26 -11.23 22.82
C VAL A 181 -3.21 -12.15 23.59
N LYS A 182 -2.75 -13.36 23.93
CA LYS A 182 -3.37 -14.11 25.02
C LYS A 182 -3.15 -13.27 26.27
N ALA A 183 -4.15 -12.49 26.64
CA ALA A 183 -4.22 -11.92 27.97
C ALA A 183 -4.18 -13.10 28.96
N LYS A 184 -3.04 -13.30 29.63
CA LYS A 184 -3.03 -14.05 30.89
C LYS A 184 -3.79 -13.17 31.88
N VAL A 185 -5.07 -13.45 32.05
CA VAL A 185 -5.80 -12.98 33.22
C VAL A 185 -5.38 -13.90 34.37
N SER A 186 -4.31 -13.52 35.06
CA SER A 186 -4.01 -14.04 36.39
C SER A 186 -5.02 -13.43 37.36
N HIS A 187 -6.01 -14.23 37.77
CA HIS A 187 -6.76 -13.96 39.00
C HIS A 187 -5.87 -14.35 40.18
N GLN A 188 -5.54 -13.36 41.01
CA GLN A 188 -5.34 -13.54 42.44
C GLN A 188 -6.33 -12.61 43.14
#